data_AF-A0A937NMA7-F1
#
_entry.id   AF-A0A937NMA7-F1
#
_cell.length_a   1.000
_cell.length_b   1.000
_cell.length_c   1.000
_cell.angle_alpha   90.00
_cell.angle_beta   90.00
_cell.angle_gamma   90.00
#
_symmetry.space_group_name_H-M   'P 1'
#
loop_
_entity.id
_entity.type
_entity.pdbx_description
1 polymer ?
#
loop_
_entity_poly.entity_id
_entity_poly.type
_entity_poly.pdbx_seq_one_letter_code
_entity_poly.pdbx_strand_id
1 'polypeptide(L)'
;MSWPIETVLFVYPGKLTYGQGELILWELELMGENADHGLFLEVILPAIEELGSVLDPQWQHWNVLWGHFDIQAVYAARGRQWETVVSDGRLDLSYRVTPTQWAEGLTFDSGSERIFDRLTWLTPFDLTSESGRRHRRKKIARHQVPTLQRILESLVARMGQLLPGKHHTPDDVWAVLGAEERASFQAAMEQAARIPVHHTSLKPAPKYWPGRWIGTQTFPSIPHPIIPYLELASILHIGRQTHFGCGTFVIG
;
A
#
# COMPACT_ATOMS: atom_id res chain seq x y z
N MET A 1 -17.05 14.90 9.94
CA MET A 1 -15.81 14.68 10.72
C MET A 1 -14.97 13.71 9.91
N SER A 2 -13.79 14.11 9.46
CA SER A 2 -12.83 13.18 8.85
C SER A 2 -12.34 12.23 9.94
N TRP A 3 -12.28 10.94 9.63
CA TRP A 3 -11.67 9.95 10.52
C TRP A 3 -10.17 10.32 10.67
N PRO A 4 -9.59 10.32 11.88
CA PRO A 4 -8.26 10.88 12.13
C PRO A 4 -7.11 9.96 11.68
N ILE A 5 -7.43 8.81 11.08
CA ILE A 5 -6.48 7.76 10.72
C ILE A 5 -6.80 7.32 9.29
N GLU A 6 -5.78 7.18 8.46
CA GLU A 6 -5.85 6.44 7.21
C GLU A 6 -5.42 5.00 7.49
N THR A 7 -6.24 4.03 7.06
CA THR A 7 -5.98 2.61 7.29
C THR A 7 -5.88 1.87 5.97
N VAL A 8 -4.91 0.97 5.86
CA VAL A 8 -4.79 0.03 4.74
C VAL A 8 -4.81 -1.37 5.28
N LEU A 9 -5.73 -2.18 4.74
CA LEU A 9 -5.73 -3.62 4.92
C LEU A 9 -5.13 -4.27 3.68
N PHE A 10 -3.93 -4.80 3.80
CA PHE A 10 -3.27 -5.53 2.73
C PHE A 10 -3.36 -7.03 2.97
N VAL A 11 -4.23 -7.69 2.21
CA VAL A 11 -4.37 -9.15 2.26
C VAL A 11 -3.47 -9.76 1.21
N TYR A 12 -2.53 -10.59 1.65
CA TYR A 12 -1.62 -11.27 0.73
C TYR A 12 -2.40 -12.15 -0.26
N PRO A 13 -2.06 -12.11 -1.56
CA PRO A 13 -2.69 -12.97 -2.55
C PRO A 13 -2.58 -14.44 -2.11
N GLY A 14 -3.74 -15.07 -1.88
CA GLY A 14 -3.79 -16.38 -1.25
C GLY A 14 -5.00 -17.21 -1.66
N LYS A 15 -5.31 -18.20 -0.84
CA LYS A 15 -6.46 -19.09 -1.05
C LYS A 15 -7.75 -18.36 -0.65
N LEU A 16 -8.86 -18.76 -1.27
CA LEU A 16 -10.21 -18.32 -0.88
C LEU A 16 -10.76 -19.12 0.30
N THR A 17 -10.20 -20.30 0.55
CA THR A 17 -10.65 -21.25 1.57
C THR A 17 -9.44 -21.70 2.35
N TYR A 18 -9.52 -21.59 3.68
CA TYR A 18 -8.49 -22.03 4.61
C TYR A 18 -9.01 -23.22 5.40
N GLY A 19 -8.17 -24.25 5.55
CA GLY A 19 -8.41 -25.38 6.44
C GLY A 19 -8.06 -25.04 7.89
N GLN A 20 -8.50 -25.90 8.80
CA GLN A 20 -8.12 -25.78 10.21
C GLN A 20 -6.60 -25.84 10.37
N GLY A 21 -6.03 -24.89 11.10
CA GLY A 21 -4.59 -24.76 11.34
C GLY A 21 -3.79 -24.16 10.17
N GLU A 22 -4.43 -23.78 9.07
CA GLU A 22 -3.75 -23.00 8.03
C GLU A 22 -3.57 -21.54 8.48
N LEU A 23 -2.39 -20.97 8.19
CA LEU A 23 -2.07 -19.59 8.54
C LEU A 23 -2.67 -18.62 7.53
N ILE A 24 -3.17 -17.51 8.05
CA ILE A 24 -3.68 -16.38 7.28
C ILE A 24 -2.80 -15.19 7.61
N LEU A 25 -2.13 -14.66 6.59
CA LEU A 25 -1.25 -13.51 6.71
C LEU A 25 -1.89 -12.30 6.03
N TRP A 26 -1.89 -11.19 6.74
CA TRP A 26 -2.35 -9.91 6.25
C TRP A 26 -1.61 -8.81 7.02
N GLU A 27 -1.58 -7.62 6.44
CA GLU A 27 -0.90 -6.45 7.01
C GLU A 27 -1.89 -5.33 7.24
N LEU A 28 -1.69 -4.62 8.34
CA LEU A 28 -2.41 -3.40 8.70
C LEU A 28 -1.43 -2.24 8.68
N GLU A 29 -1.66 -1.26 7.82
CA GLU A 29 -0.96 0.01 7.90
C GLU A 29 -1.87 1.06 8.51
N LEU A 30 -1.38 1.70 9.57
CA LEU A 30 -2.04 2.82 10.23
C LEU A 30 -1.21 4.07 9.95
N MET A 31 -1.85 5.10 9.40
CA MET A 31 -1.21 6.37 9.05
C MET A 31 -2.02 7.54 9.58
N GLY A 32 -1.35 8.61 9.98
CA GLY A 32 -1.97 9.83 10.49
C GLY A 32 -1.61 10.14 11.94
N GLU A 33 -2.12 11.26 12.46
CA GLU A 33 -1.71 11.82 13.76
C GLU A 33 -2.01 10.89 14.95
N ASN A 34 -3.08 10.09 14.84
CA ASN A 34 -3.51 9.16 15.89
C ASN A 34 -3.16 7.69 15.56
N ALA A 35 -2.34 7.44 14.55
CA ALA A 35 -1.89 6.10 14.18
C ALA A 35 -0.72 5.64 15.06
N ASP A 36 -0.95 5.58 16.37
CA ASP A 36 0.05 5.13 17.33
C ASP A 36 -0.14 3.66 17.74
N HIS A 37 0.87 3.15 18.45
CA HIS A 37 0.86 1.78 18.94
C HIS A 37 -0.22 1.52 19.99
N GLY A 38 -0.59 2.54 20.79
CA GLY A 38 -1.62 2.43 21.82
C GLY A 38 -2.99 2.19 21.20
N LEU A 39 -3.34 2.92 20.13
CA LEU A 39 -4.55 2.67 19.36
C LEU A 39 -4.63 1.20 18.89
N PHE A 40 -3.52 0.66 18.38
CA PHE A 40 -3.50 -0.72 17.93
C PHE A 40 -3.73 -1.69 19.11
N LEU A 41 -2.98 -1.56 20.20
CA LEU A 41 -3.05 -2.50 21.33
C LEU A 41 -4.33 -2.40 22.14
N GLU A 42 -4.89 -1.19 22.31
CA GLU A 42 -6.02 -0.95 23.21
C GLU A 42 -7.38 -1.01 22.52
N VAL A 43 -7.40 -0.83 21.19
CA VAL A 43 -8.66 -0.74 20.43
C VAL A 43 -8.73 -1.78 19.32
N ILE A 44 -7.74 -1.81 18.43
CA ILE A 44 -7.82 -2.64 17.22
C ILE A 44 -7.58 -4.12 17.52
N LEU A 45 -6.50 -4.45 18.23
CA LEU A 45 -6.14 -5.83 18.56
C LEU A 45 -7.26 -6.52 19.37
N PRO A 46 -7.80 -5.92 20.46
CA PRO A 46 -8.90 -6.53 21.20
C PRO A 46 -10.15 -6.73 20.35
N ALA A 47 -10.46 -5.77 19.45
CA ALA A 47 -11.57 -5.94 18.53
C ALA A 47 -11.32 -7.13 17.59
N ILE A 48 -10.12 -7.29 17.02
CA ILE A 48 -9.80 -8.44 16.15
C ILE A 48 -9.88 -9.77 16.93
N GLU A 49 -9.41 -9.81 18.17
CA GLU A 49 -9.52 -10.99 19.04
C GLU A 49 -10.99 -11.35 19.34
N GLU A 50 -11.81 -10.35 19.65
CA GLU A 50 -13.26 -10.54 19.83
C GLU A 50 -13.89 -11.10 18.55
N LEU A 51 -13.52 -10.56 17.38
CA LEU A 51 -14.01 -11.02 16.08
C LEU A 51 -13.56 -12.45 15.73
N GLY A 52 -12.45 -12.93 16.30
CA GLY A 52 -12.00 -14.32 16.18
C GLY A 52 -12.83 -15.30 17.01
N SER A 53 -13.47 -14.83 18.10
CA SER A 53 -14.21 -15.67 19.05
C SER A 53 -15.73 -15.55 18.94
N VAL A 54 -16.25 -14.44 18.43
CA VAL A 54 -17.70 -14.20 18.32
C VAL A 54 -18.30 -14.93 17.13
N LEU A 55 -19.15 -15.91 17.44
CA LEU A 55 -20.03 -16.58 16.49
C LEU A 55 -21.36 -15.82 16.38
N ASP A 56 -21.35 -14.63 15.77
CA ASP A 56 -22.58 -13.89 15.52
C ASP A 56 -23.34 -14.50 14.32
N PRO A 57 -24.57 -15.03 14.51
CA PRO A 57 -25.38 -15.60 13.43
C PRO A 57 -25.63 -14.65 12.25
N GLN A 58 -25.60 -13.33 12.46
CA GLN A 58 -25.76 -12.33 11.40
C GLN A 58 -24.56 -12.27 10.45
N TRP A 59 -23.37 -12.70 10.90
CA TRP A 59 -22.14 -12.70 10.12
C TRP A 59 -21.74 -14.11 9.66
N GLN A 60 -22.47 -15.15 10.11
CA GLN A 60 -22.34 -16.53 9.66
C GLN A 60 -22.87 -16.72 8.23
N HIS A 61 -22.03 -16.40 7.25
CA HIS A 61 -22.24 -16.76 5.85
C HIS A 61 -21.21 -17.82 5.44
N TRP A 62 -21.47 -18.53 4.34
CA TRP A 62 -20.52 -19.50 3.80
C TRP A 62 -19.22 -18.79 3.37
N ASN A 63 -18.06 -19.37 3.73
CA ASN A 63 -16.70 -18.88 3.43
C ASN A 63 -16.29 -17.60 4.16
N VAL A 64 -16.61 -17.50 5.45
CA VAL A 64 -16.32 -16.34 6.29
C VAL A 64 -15.28 -16.66 7.38
N LEU A 65 -14.31 -15.75 7.54
CA LEU A 65 -13.31 -15.64 8.62
C LEU A 65 -13.89 -15.55 10.04
N TRP A 66 -14.96 -14.77 10.17
CA TRP A 66 -15.52 -14.29 11.43
C TRP A 66 -15.85 -15.45 12.40
N GLY A 67 -15.30 -15.39 13.61
CA GLY A 67 -15.52 -16.36 14.69
C GLY A 67 -14.71 -17.67 14.60
N HIS A 68 -13.74 -17.76 13.69
CA HIS A 68 -13.04 -19.02 13.39
C HIS A 68 -11.51 -18.89 13.23
N PHE A 69 -10.89 -17.92 13.88
CA PHE A 69 -9.43 -17.75 13.87
C PHE A 69 -8.89 -17.34 15.24
N ASP A 70 -7.64 -17.72 15.50
CA ASP A 70 -6.86 -17.28 16.64
C ASP A 70 -5.67 -16.46 16.15
N ILE A 71 -5.33 -15.38 16.88
CA ILE A 71 -4.13 -14.59 16.58
C ILE A 71 -2.92 -15.33 17.13
N GLN A 72 -2.11 -15.92 16.24
CA GLN A 72 -0.90 -16.63 16.63
C GLN A 72 0.24 -15.67 16.96
N ALA A 73 0.45 -14.66 16.12
CA ALA A 73 1.52 -13.69 16.27
C ALA A 73 1.15 -12.35 15.64
N VAL A 74 1.72 -11.28 16.18
CA VAL A 74 1.66 -9.93 15.63
C VAL A 74 3.08 -9.45 15.44
N TYR A 75 3.36 -8.86 14.28
CA TYR A 75 4.66 -8.29 13.95
C TYR A 75 4.51 -6.80 13.66
N ALA A 76 5.53 -6.03 13.99
CA ALA A 76 5.66 -4.63 13.61
C ALA A 76 6.82 -4.46 12.63
N ALA A 77 6.61 -3.68 11.58
CA ALA A 77 7.64 -3.39 10.61
C ALA A 77 8.70 -2.44 11.20
N ARG A 78 9.97 -2.75 10.96
CA ARG A 78 11.14 -1.88 11.16
C ARG A 78 11.95 -1.88 9.86
N GLY A 79 11.63 -0.95 8.97
CA GLY A 79 12.17 -0.94 7.61
C GLY A 79 11.82 -2.21 6.86
N ARG A 80 12.86 -2.97 6.44
CA ARG A 80 12.69 -4.24 5.72
C ARG A 80 12.52 -5.46 6.65
N GLN A 81 12.53 -5.26 7.97
CA GLN A 81 12.46 -6.34 8.96
C GLN A 81 11.10 -6.33 9.67
N TRP A 82 10.68 -7.51 10.11
CA TRP A 82 9.48 -7.70 10.92
C TRP A 82 9.89 -8.15 12.31
N GLU A 83 9.51 -7.38 13.32
CA GLU A 83 9.82 -7.65 14.73
C GLU A 83 8.56 -8.12 15.45
N THR A 84 8.68 -9.20 16.22
CA THR A 84 7.54 -9.81 16.92
C THR A 84 7.09 -8.92 18.09
N VAL A 85 5.80 -8.62 18.14
CA VAL A 85 5.13 -7.88 19.24
C VAL A 85 4.33 -8.83 20.12
N VAL A 86 3.61 -9.75 19.48
CA VAL A 86 2.81 -10.77 20.15
C VAL A 86 3.23 -12.12 19.60
N SER A 87 3.40 -13.11 20.48
CA SER A 87 3.65 -14.50 20.09
C SER A 87 2.97 -15.45 21.06
N ASP A 88 2.31 -16.47 20.53
CA ASP A 88 1.61 -17.51 21.31
C ASP A 88 0.67 -16.90 22.36
N GLY A 89 -0.08 -15.86 21.97
CA GLY A 89 -1.01 -15.14 22.82
C GLY A 89 -0.37 -14.27 23.91
N ARG A 90 0.95 -14.00 23.84
CA ARG A 90 1.68 -13.17 24.81
C ARG A 90 2.23 -11.92 24.14
N LEU A 91 1.86 -10.77 24.69
CA LEU A 91 2.41 -9.47 24.33
C LEU A 91 3.79 -9.27 24.99
N ASP A 92 4.79 -8.89 24.20
CA ASP A 92 6.09 -8.46 24.74
C ASP A 92 6.00 -7.00 25.21
N LEU A 93 5.88 -6.82 26.52
CA LEU A 93 5.81 -5.49 27.15
C LEU A 93 7.15 -4.74 27.16
N SER A 94 8.26 -5.41 26.84
CA SER A 94 9.58 -4.78 26.76
C SER A 94 9.82 -4.10 25.41
N TYR A 95 9.13 -4.56 24.37
CA TYR A 95 9.20 -4.00 23.03
C TYR A 95 8.23 -2.82 22.89
N ARG A 96 8.72 -1.70 22.36
CA ARG A 96 7.93 -0.48 22.14
C ARG A 96 7.98 -0.08 20.68
N VAL A 97 6.88 -0.28 19.97
CA VAL A 97 6.70 0.20 18.60
C VAL A 97 6.60 1.73 18.62
N THR A 98 7.35 2.40 17.75
CA THR A 98 7.23 3.85 17.53
C THR A 98 6.55 4.15 16.19
N PRO A 99 5.84 5.29 16.04
CA PRO A 99 5.24 5.66 14.76
C PRO A 99 6.25 5.84 13.62
N THR A 100 7.53 6.05 13.92
CA THR A 100 8.60 6.28 12.94
C THR A 100 9.40 5.02 12.60
N GLN A 101 9.24 3.92 13.36
CA GLN A 101 10.14 2.77 13.21
C GLN A 101 10.03 2.09 11.84
N TRP A 102 8.88 2.18 11.17
CA TRP A 102 8.72 1.60 9.84
C TRP A 102 9.72 2.19 8.85
N ALA A 103 10.14 3.44 9.03
CA ALA A 103 11.12 4.12 8.19
C ALA A 103 12.57 3.78 8.60
N GLU A 104 12.78 3.25 9.81
CA GLU A 104 14.12 2.91 10.31
C GLU A 104 14.72 1.77 9.50
N GLY A 105 15.88 2.01 8.88
CA GLY A 105 16.55 1.00 8.05
C GLY A 105 15.96 0.83 6.64
N LEU A 106 15.00 1.67 6.22
CA LEU A 106 14.66 1.78 4.81
C LEU A 106 15.79 2.48 4.06
N THR A 107 16.66 1.67 3.46
CA THR A 107 17.60 2.14 2.46
C THR A 107 16.97 1.94 1.08
N PHE A 108 16.56 3.04 0.45
CA PHE A 108 16.20 3.00 -0.96
C PHE A 108 17.52 2.85 -1.74
N ASP A 109 17.75 1.67 -2.33
CA ASP A 109 19.03 1.26 -2.91
C ASP A 109 19.36 2.09 -4.16
N SER A 110 19.99 3.24 -3.97
CA SER A 110 20.51 4.09 -5.05
C SER A 110 21.80 3.54 -5.68
N GLY A 111 22.41 2.52 -5.06
CA GLY A 111 23.76 2.02 -5.41
C GLY A 111 23.82 0.65 -6.10
N SER A 112 22.71 0.02 -6.47
CA SER A 112 22.78 -1.26 -7.17
C SER A 112 23.11 -1.06 -8.67
N GLU A 113 24.08 -1.79 -9.22
CA GLU A 113 24.34 -1.85 -10.67
C GLU A 113 23.18 -2.49 -11.46
N ARG A 114 22.09 -2.85 -10.77
CA ARG A 114 20.92 -3.47 -11.35
C ARG A 114 20.22 -2.47 -12.27
N ILE A 115 19.98 -2.92 -13.49
CA ILE A 115 19.12 -2.23 -14.44
C ILE A 115 17.68 -2.62 -14.10
N PHE A 116 16.86 -1.62 -13.76
CA PHE A 116 15.43 -1.80 -13.58
C PHE A 116 14.73 -1.44 -14.87
N ASP A 117 13.85 -2.30 -15.35
CA ASP A 117 13.09 -2.06 -16.59
C ASP A 117 11.62 -2.46 -16.47
N ARG A 118 11.24 -3.10 -15.37
CA ARG A 118 9.91 -3.69 -15.21
C ARG A 118 9.23 -3.23 -13.94
N LEU A 119 7.93 -2.97 -14.06
CA LEU A 119 7.03 -2.74 -12.94
C LEU A 119 5.92 -3.81 -12.96
N THR A 120 5.72 -4.48 -11.84
CA THR A 120 4.69 -5.51 -11.67
C THR A 120 3.71 -5.10 -10.58
N TRP A 121 2.46 -4.82 -10.96
CA TRP A 121 1.39 -4.54 -10.01
C TRP A 121 1.01 -5.81 -9.26
N LEU A 122 1.29 -5.82 -7.95
CA LEU A 122 0.96 -6.92 -7.05
C LEU A 122 -0.52 -6.92 -6.68
N THR A 123 -1.08 -5.74 -6.51
CA THR A 123 -2.52 -5.52 -6.29
C THR A 123 -3.13 -4.74 -7.45
N PRO A 124 -4.44 -4.85 -7.66
CA PRO A 124 -5.10 -4.02 -8.66
C PRO A 124 -4.90 -2.52 -8.40
N PHE A 125 -4.86 -1.74 -9.47
CA PHE A 125 -4.76 -0.29 -9.39
C PHE A 125 -5.88 0.41 -10.18
N ASP A 126 -6.11 1.68 -9.85
CA ASP A 126 -6.94 2.60 -10.61
C ASP A 126 -6.41 4.03 -10.40
N LEU A 127 -5.62 4.52 -11.37
CA LEU A 127 -5.04 5.88 -11.33
C LEU A 127 -5.86 6.90 -12.16
N THR A 128 -7.09 6.54 -12.55
CA THR A 128 -7.93 7.42 -13.37
C THR A 128 -8.58 8.50 -12.53
N SER A 129 -8.57 9.75 -13.02
CA SER A 129 -9.31 10.87 -12.43
C SER A 129 -10.81 10.81 -12.72
N GLU A 130 -11.22 10.03 -13.72
CA GLU A 130 -12.60 9.96 -14.17
C GLU A 130 -13.48 9.15 -13.19
N SER A 131 -14.50 9.83 -12.65
CA SER A 131 -15.59 9.25 -11.85
C SER A 131 -16.62 8.47 -12.68
N GLY A 132 -16.35 8.23 -13.97
CA GLY A 132 -17.24 7.55 -14.89
C GLY A 132 -17.57 6.11 -14.50
N ARG A 133 -18.78 5.66 -14.86
CA ARG A 133 -19.28 4.30 -14.63
C ARG A 133 -18.26 3.26 -15.12
N ARG A 134 -18.02 2.22 -14.31
CA ARG A 134 -17.16 1.07 -14.63
C ARG A 134 -17.67 0.34 -15.88
N HIS A 135 -17.29 0.80 -17.06
CA HIS A 135 -17.48 0.02 -18.27
C HIS A 135 -16.51 -1.17 -18.22
N ARG A 136 -17.04 -2.40 -18.31
CA ARG A 136 -16.28 -3.65 -18.40
C ARG A 136 -15.50 -3.71 -19.72
N ARG A 137 -14.43 -2.92 -19.83
CA ARG A 137 -13.49 -3.01 -20.94
C ARG A 137 -12.58 -4.22 -20.71
N LYS A 138 -12.44 -5.05 -21.74
CA LYS A 138 -11.52 -6.20 -21.73
C LYS A 138 -10.04 -5.79 -21.82
N LYS A 139 -9.78 -4.55 -22.27
CA LYS A 139 -8.42 -4.02 -22.52
C LYS A 139 -8.32 -2.58 -22.01
N ILE A 140 -7.18 -2.25 -21.41
CA ILE A 140 -6.84 -0.90 -20.97
C ILE A 140 -6.61 0.01 -22.18
N ALA A 141 -7.15 1.22 -22.15
CA ALA A 141 -6.87 2.21 -23.19
C ALA A 141 -5.45 2.76 -23.02
N ARG A 142 -4.77 3.14 -24.12
CA ARG A 142 -3.37 3.59 -24.06
C ARG A 142 -3.14 4.75 -23.07
N HIS A 143 -4.04 5.72 -23.04
CA HIS A 143 -3.96 6.86 -22.11
C HIS A 143 -4.23 6.50 -20.64
N GLN A 144 -4.76 5.30 -20.37
CA GLN A 144 -5.00 4.80 -19.00
C GLN A 144 -3.83 3.97 -18.48
N VAL A 145 -2.89 3.59 -19.35
CA VAL A 145 -1.65 2.92 -18.94
C VAL A 145 -0.80 3.93 -18.17
N PRO A 146 -0.43 3.66 -16.91
CA PRO A 146 0.37 4.58 -16.11
C PRO A 146 1.77 4.77 -16.71
N THR A 147 2.18 6.02 -16.92
CA THR A 147 3.61 6.35 -17.10
C THR A 147 4.29 6.41 -15.73
N LEU A 148 5.63 6.41 -15.70
CA LEU A 148 6.37 6.64 -14.45
C LEU A 148 5.98 7.99 -13.84
N GLN A 149 5.87 9.04 -14.65
CA GLN A 149 5.41 10.35 -14.20
C GLN A 149 4.04 10.27 -13.52
N ARG A 150 3.09 9.54 -14.13
CA ARG A 150 1.74 9.39 -13.56
C ARG A 150 1.74 8.65 -12.23
N ILE A 151 2.65 7.70 -12.05
CA ILE A 151 2.85 6.98 -10.79
C ILE A 151 3.37 7.95 -9.72
N LEU A 152 4.37 8.78 -10.04
CA LEU A 152 4.91 9.80 -9.13
C LEU A 152 3.88 10.89 -8.78
N GLU A 153 3.08 11.35 -9.75
CA GLU A 153 1.95 12.25 -9.48
C GLU A 153 0.95 11.63 -8.50
N SER A 154 0.68 10.34 -8.65
CA SER A 154 -0.23 9.61 -7.78
C SER A 154 0.35 9.44 -6.37
N LEU A 155 1.69 9.32 -6.24
CA LEU A 155 2.38 9.39 -4.97
C LEU A 155 2.21 10.76 -4.31
N VAL A 156 2.43 11.86 -5.03
CA VAL A 156 2.23 13.22 -4.47
C VAL A 156 0.79 13.38 -3.99
N ALA A 157 -0.19 12.93 -4.79
CA ALA A 157 -1.59 12.97 -4.38
C ALA A 157 -1.86 12.12 -3.13
N ARG A 158 -1.23 10.94 -3.00
CA ARG A 158 -1.35 10.10 -1.79
C ARG A 158 -0.72 10.77 -0.58
N MET A 159 0.50 11.30 -0.69
CA MET A 159 1.16 11.99 0.41
C MET A 159 0.35 13.18 0.91
N GLY A 160 -0.29 13.95 0.01
CA GLY A 160 -1.17 15.06 0.39
C GLY A 160 -2.38 14.62 1.24
N GLN A 161 -2.88 13.39 1.07
CA GLN A 161 -3.93 12.83 1.92
C GLN A 161 -3.41 12.44 3.31
N LEU A 162 -2.12 12.10 3.41
CA LEU A 162 -1.49 11.65 4.65
C LEU A 162 -0.91 12.80 5.48
N LEU A 163 -0.79 14.00 4.91
CA LEU A 163 -0.32 15.17 5.64
C LEU A 163 -1.30 15.57 6.76
N PRO A 164 -0.79 15.92 7.94
CA PRO A 164 -1.62 16.41 9.04
C PRO A 164 -2.20 17.79 8.69
N GLY A 165 -3.47 18.02 9.04
CA GLY A 165 -4.14 19.31 8.86
C GLY A 165 -5.47 19.23 8.10
N LYS A 166 -6.04 20.40 7.77
CA LYS A 166 -7.37 20.53 7.13
C LYS A 166 -7.30 20.60 5.59
N HIS A 167 -6.11 20.72 5.01
CA HIS A 167 -5.90 20.85 3.57
C HIS A 167 -5.14 19.64 3.06
N HIS A 168 -5.71 18.96 2.06
CA HIS A 168 -5.22 17.70 1.50
C HIS A 168 -4.95 17.84 0.01
N THR A 169 -4.21 18.89 -0.38
CA THR A 169 -3.89 19.14 -1.78
C THR A 169 -2.48 18.64 -2.12
N PRO A 170 -2.23 18.23 -3.37
CA PRO A 170 -0.88 17.93 -3.84
C PRO A 170 0.11 19.09 -3.64
N ASP A 171 -0.36 20.34 -3.63
CA ASP A 171 0.46 21.53 -3.43
C ASP A 171 1.02 21.62 -2.00
N ASP A 172 0.28 21.12 -1.02
CA ASP A 172 0.69 21.10 0.39
C ASP A 172 1.94 20.23 0.59
N VAL A 173 2.10 19.15 -0.19
CA VAL A 173 3.29 18.31 -0.17
C VAL A 173 4.55 19.10 -0.50
N TRP A 174 4.50 19.94 -1.54
CA TRP A 174 5.65 20.72 -1.97
C TRP A 174 6.04 21.83 -0.99
N ALA A 175 5.11 22.22 -0.10
CA ALA A 175 5.36 23.19 0.95
C ALA A 175 6.03 22.56 2.20
N VAL A 176 5.84 21.25 2.42
CA VAL A 176 6.39 20.52 3.57
C VAL A 176 7.80 19.98 3.28
N LEU A 177 8.09 19.62 2.03
CA LEU A 177 9.42 19.16 1.64
C LEU A 177 10.47 20.29 1.75
N GLY A 178 11.65 19.94 2.24
CA GLY A 178 12.81 20.84 2.20
C GLY A 178 13.23 21.15 0.77
N ALA A 179 14.06 22.19 0.60
CA ALA A 179 14.45 22.68 -0.72
C ALA A 179 15.19 21.62 -1.54
N GLU A 180 16.02 20.81 -0.89
CA GLU A 180 16.78 19.74 -1.54
C GLU A 180 15.89 18.57 -1.96
N GLU A 181 15.02 18.07 -1.07
CA GLU A 181 14.10 16.97 -1.38
C GLU A 181 13.12 17.37 -2.48
N ARG A 182 12.62 18.61 -2.43
CA ARG A 182 11.77 19.17 -3.48
C ARG A 182 12.48 19.21 -4.83
N ALA A 183 13.70 19.74 -4.88
CA ALA A 183 14.47 19.81 -6.13
C ALA A 183 14.76 18.41 -6.69
N SER A 184 15.15 17.47 -5.83
CA SER A 184 15.41 16.07 -6.21
C SER A 184 14.16 15.39 -6.77
N PHE A 185 13.02 15.55 -6.10
CA PHE A 185 11.78 14.91 -6.54
C PHE A 185 11.23 15.55 -7.82
N GLN A 186 11.34 16.87 -7.97
CA GLN A 186 10.99 17.55 -9.23
C GLN A 186 11.86 17.06 -10.40
N ALA A 187 13.17 16.92 -10.21
CA ALA A 187 14.06 16.38 -11.22
C ALA A 187 13.70 14.92 -11.60
N ALA A 188 13.35 14.09 -10.61
CA ALA A 188 12.87 12.72 -10.85
C ALA A 188 11.56 12.70 -11.65
N MET A 189 10.62 13.61 -11.37
CA MET A 189 9.37 13.75 -12.13
C MET A 189 9.63 14.17 -13.60
N GLU A 190 10.51 15.14 -13.82
CA GLU A 190 10.89 15.57 -15.17
C GLU A 190 11.57 14.45 -15.97
N GLN A 191 12.41 13.66 -15.30
CA GLN A 191 13.04 12.49 -15.91
C GLN A 191 12.00 11.41 -16.23
N ALA A 192 11.08 11.14 -15.30
CA ALA A 192 9.99 10.17 -15.47
C ALA A 192 9.07 10.51 -16.65
N ALA A 193 8.84 11.80 -16.91
CA ALA A 193 8.00 12.28 -18.01
C ALA A 193 8.55 11.91 -19.39
N ARG A 194 9.87 11.73 -19.50
CA ARG A 194 10.57 11.44 -20.77
C ARG A 194 10.65 9.95 -21.08
N ILE A 195 10.25 9.09 -20.15
CA ILE A 195 10.39 7.63 -20.27
C ILE A 195 9.08 7.02 -20.77
N PRO A 196 9.02 6.53 -22.01
CA PRO A 196 7.81 5.90 -22.52
C PRO A 196 7.63 4.50 -21.93
N VAL A 197 6.38 4.07 -21.84
CA VAL A 197 6.06 2.66 -21.60
C VAL A 197 6.36 1.88 -22.89
N HIS A 198 7.24 0.89 -22.82
CA HIS A 198 7.66 0.08 -23.97
C HIS A 198 6.67 -1.07 -24.25
N HIS A 199 6.34 -1.83 -23.22
CA HIS A 199 5.42 -2.96 -23.32
C HIS A 199 4.46 -3.02 -22.12
N THR A 200 3.27 -3.59 -22.33
CA THR A 200 2.30 -3.80 -21.25
C THR A 200 1.63 -5.15 -21.38
N SER A 201 1.50 -5.83 -20.24
CA SER A 201 0.64 -7.00 -20.08
C SER A 201 -0.31 -6.75 -18.91
N LEU A 202 -1.22 -5.80 -19.12
CA LEU A 202 -2.24 -5.39 -18.16
C LEU A 202 -3.58 -6.04 -18.51
N LYS A 203 -4.22 -6.61 -17.50
CA LYS A 203 -5.55 -7.24 -17.59
C LYS A 203 -6.52 -6.60 -16.59
N PRO A 204 -7.84 -6.71 -16.83
CA PRO A 204 -8.83 -6.30 -15.83
C PRO A 204 -8.58 -7.01 -14.50
N ALA A 205 -8.82 -6.30 -13.39
CA ALA A 205 -8.83 -6.89 -12.07
C ALA A 205 -9.88 -8.04 -12.00
N PRO A 206 -9.64 -9.08 -11.18
CA PRO A 206 -10.61 -10.14 -10.97
C PRO A 206 -11.99 -9.60 -10.54
N LYS A 207 -13.03 -10.37 -10.83
CA LYS A 207 -14.40 -9.99 -10.44
C LYS A 207 -14.45 -9.83 -8.92
N TYR A 208 -15.12 -8.76 -8.47
CA TYR A 208 -15.29 -8.38 -7.05
C TYR A 208 -14.03 -7.85 -6.34
N TRP A 209 -12.88 -7.83 -7.00
CA TRP A 209 -11.70 -7.19 -6.41
C TRP A 209 -11.82 -5.66 -6.54
N PRO A 210 -11.31 -4.90 -5.56
CA PRO A 210 -11.09 -3.47 -5.72
C PRO A 210 -10.05 -3.20 -6.82
N GLY A 211 -9.98 -1.94 -7.29
CA GLY A 211 -9.18 -1.50 -8.43
C GLY A 211 -9.83 -1.74 -9.80
N ARG A 212 -9.03 -1.60 -10.86
CA ARG A 212 -9.45 -1.78 -12.26
C ARG A 212 -8.51 -2.66 -13.06
N TRP A 213 -7.21 -2.51 -12.90
CA TRP A 213 -6.20 -3.15 -13.73
C TRP A 213 -5.12 -3.80 -12.87
N ILE A 214 -4.51 -4.87 -13.36
CA ILE A 214 -3.37 -5.54 -12.71
C ILE A 214 -2.47 -6.15 -13.80
N GLY A 215 -1.19 -6.34 -13.50
CA GLY A 215 -0.24 -6.98 -14.41
C GLY A 215 1.08 -6.23 -14.49
N THR A 216 1.74 -6.30 -15.64
CA THR A 216 3.11 -5.80 -15.80
C THR A 216 3.23 -4.69 -16.84
N GLN A 217 4.23 -3.83 -16.62
CA GLN A 217 4.66 -2.80 -17.54
C GLN A 217 6.18 -2.88 -17.68
N THR A 218 6.68 -2.63 -18.88
CA THR A 218 8.11 -2.62 -19.19
C THR A 218 8.47 -1.27 -19.78
N PHE A 219 9.63 -0.74 -19.40
CA PHE A 219 10.22 0.52 -19.82
C PHE A 219 11.58 0.24 -20.50
N PRO A 220 12.15 1.19 -21.26
CA PRO A 220 13.51 1.04 -21.77
C PRO A 220 14.55 0.88 -20.65
N SER A 221 14.40 1.69 -19.60
CA SER A 221 15.16 1.63 -18.34
C SER A 221 14.48 2.58 -17.35
N ILE A 222 14.49 2.24 -16.07
CA ILE A 222 14.04 3.10 -14.97
C ILE A 222 15.30 3.66 -14.28
N PRO A 223 15.59 4.97 -14.43
CA PRO A 223 16.73 5.60 -13.80
C PRO A 223 16.72 5.49 -12.27
N HIS A 224 17.90 5.25 -11.70
CA HIS A 224 18.12 5.16 -10.25
C HIS A 224 17.53 6.31 -9.43
N PRO A 225 17.60 7.60 -9.85
CA PRO A 225 17.01 8.69 -9.08
C PRO A 225 15.49 8.59 -8.89
N ILE A 226 14.80 7.81 -9.72
CA ILE A 226 13.34 7.62 -9.66
C ILE A 226 12.97 6.48 -8.71
N ILE A 227 13.86 5.50 -8.50
CA ILE A 227 13.58 4.27 -7.76
C ILE A 227 13.08 4.52 -6.33
N PRO A 228 13.72 5.37 -5.50
CA PRO A 228 13.25 5.61 -4.13
C PRO A 228 11.79 6.09 -4.07
N TYR A 229 11.39 6.94 -5.00
CA TYR A 229 10.02 7.46 -5.06
C TYR A 229 9.04 6.37 -5.53
N LEU A 230 9.45 5.49 -6.43
CA LEU A 230 8.62 4.35 -6.84
C LEU A 230 8.46 3.32 -5.72
N GLU A 231 9.52 3.04 -4.96
CA GLU A 231 9.46 2.17 -3.79
C GLU A 231 8.53 2.77 -2.72
N LEU A 232 8.65 4.07 -2.44
CA LEU A 232 7.73 4.78 -1.54
C LEU A 232 6.28 4.75 -2.05
N ALA A 233 6.05 4.93 -3.35
CA ALA A 233 4.72 4.83 -3.95
C ALA A 233 4.11 3.43 -3.81
N SER A 234 4.94 2.38 -3.87
CA SER A 234 4.46 1.02 -3.63
C SER A 234 4.06 0.81 -2.18
N ILE A 235 4.88 1.30 -1.23
CA ILE A 235 4.61 1.18 0.21
C ILE A 235 3.32 1.91 0.56
N LEU A 236 3.17 3.17 0.15
CA LEU A 236 2.02 4.00 0.56
C LEU A 236 0.70 3.68 -0.14
N HIS A 237 0.74 2.79 -1.13
CA HIS A 237 -0.36 2.46 -2.04
C HIS A 237 -0.87 3.68 -2.83
N ILE A 238 -0.96 3.58 -4.16
CA ILE A 238 -1.36 4.73 -4.98
C ILE A 238 -2.65 4.51 -5.80
N GLY A 239 -3.39 5.60 -5.96
CA GLY A 239 -4.63 5.62 -6.75
C GLY A 239 -5.88 5.49 -5.88
N ARG A 240 -6.90 4.82 -6.41
CA ARG A 240 -8.18 4.63 -5.72
C ARG A 240 -8.20 3.31 -4.95
N GLN A 241 -8.97 3.29 -3.87
CA GLN A 241 -9.21 2.11 -3.03
C GLN A 241 -7.93 1.61 -2.31
N THR A 242 -7.05 2.54 -1.97
CA THR A 242 -5.81 2.28 -1.21
C THR A 242 -6.08 1.63 0.14
N HIS A 243 -7.22 1.90 0.79
CA HIS A 243 -7.64 1.22 2.03
C HIS A 243 -7.81 -0.30 1.89
N PHE A 244 -7.96 -0.83 0.67
CA PHE A 244 -7.92 -2.26 0.37
C PHE A 244 -6.56 -2.74 -0.17
N GLY A 245 -5.49 -1.97 0.05
CA GLY A 245 -4.15 -2.27 -0.44
C GLY A 245 -3.97 -2.12 -1.96
N CYS A 246 -4.90 -1.49 -2.66
CA CYS A 246 -4.80 -1.29 -4.11
C CYS A 246 -3.68 -0.32 -4.49
N GLY A 247 -2.97 -0.61 -5.58
CA GLY A 247 -1.91 0.26 -6.10
C GLY A 247 -0.50 -0.09 -5.64
N THR A 248 -0.26 -1.30 -5.15
CA THR A 248 1.06 -1.83 -4.79
C THR A 248 1.73 -2.47 -5.99
N PHE A 249 3.05 -2.31 -6.11
CA PHE A 249 3.81 -2.88 -7.21
C PHE A 249 5.26 -3.14 -6.83
N VAL A 250 5.96 -3.99 -7.58
CA VAL A 250 7.39 -4.21 -7.42
C VAL A 250 8.15 -3.79 -8.68
N ILE A 251 9.36 -3.30 -8.48
CA ILE A 251 10.27 -2.90 -9.55
C ILE A 251 11.27 -4.05 -9.75
N GLY A 252 11.49 -4.44 -11.01
CA GLY A 252 12.23 -5.62 -11.41
C GLY A 252 13.34 -5.32 -12.39
#